data_AF-A0A957TYE9-F1
#
_entry.id   AF-A0A957TYE9-F1
#
_cell.length_a   1.000
_cell.length_b   1.000
_cell.length_c   1.000
_cell.angle_alpha   90.00
_cell.angle_beta   90.00
_cell.angle_gamma   90.00
#
_symmetry.space_group_name_H-M   'P 1'
#
loop_
_entity.id
_entity.type
_entity.pdbx_description
1 polymer ?
#
loop_
_entity_poly.entity_id
_entity_poly.type
_entity_poly.pdbx_seq_one_letter_code
_entity_poly.pdbx_strand_id
1 'polypeptide(L)'
;VIGWLAGRARSLLAALGIGGEEEEATPQESDEATTRGPDTQPTVDLPFSMDDESHTITLAPTDDGDIEVFMASDRKLPLWKQFRTAHTNLDNLRRYINSIEDEDVKELFREEFGDAIDSLPANMVDEFKALYRTYFPKDEGHTPDPSGAKPDVRRLITNAEQLVARIKAWGDRYGIDGLSGPDIDETINTKGHELWKAAWEQKRLRIAGIIGRYSYKGAPVMMRGSVAKGIRSDVKAQTRFDETAFDVDMYVVHQEDFDKAVSARVPVQAGKIFPSRQVPELATLSARVQAELVREFPDVRGIGGSAVVLNRTPPPR
;
A
#
# COMPACT_ATOMS: atom_id res chain seq x y z
N VAL A 1 -38.93 -28.58 20.50
CA VAL A 1 -40.39 -28.35 20.39
C VAL A 1 -40.68 -26.99 21.00
N ILE A 2 -40.99 -26.00 20.13
CA ILE A 2 -42.06 -24.97 20.23
C ILE A 2 -42.18 -24.26 21.60
N GLY A 3 -42.18 -22.94 21.79
CA GLY A 3 -42.32 -21.74 20.95
C GLY A 3 -42.28 -20.51 21.89
N TRP A 4 -41.77 -19.35 21.45
CA TRP A 4 -42.56 -18.14 21.08
C TRP A 4 -43.44 -17.59 22.23
N LEU A 5 -43.12 -16.45 22.85
CA LEU A 5 -43.40 -15.04 22.47
C LEU A 5 -42.95 -14.17 23.68
N ALA A 6 -42.65 -12.86 23.66
CA ALA A 6 -42.37 -11.80 22.70
C ALA A 6 -42.23 -10.50 23.54
N GLY A 7 -41.55 -9.46 23.02
CA GLY A 7 -41.86 -8.10 23.46
C GLY A 7 -40.79 -7.01 23.29
N ARG A 8 -40.86 -6.29 22.15
CA ARG A 8 -40.38 -4.91 21.88
C ARG A 8 -38.85 -4.71 21.81
N ALA A 9 -38.25 -4.07 20.80
CA ALA A 9 -38.75 -3.04 19.88
C ALA A 9 -38.03 -3.10 18.52
N ARG A 10 -38.83 -3.03 17.45
CA ARG A 10 -38.44 -2.50 16.13
C ARG A 10 -38.82 -1.01 16.10
N SER A 11 -38.01 -0.19 15.42
CA SER A 11 -38.48 0.79 14.42
C SER A 11 -37.35 1.74 13.99
N LEU A 12 -36.79 1.50 12.78
CA LEU A 12 -36.36 2.51 11.79
C LEU A 12 -35.49 1.83 10.71
N LEU A 13 -36.12 1.11 9.79
CA LEU A 13 -35.55 0.70 8.49
C LEU A 13 -36.72 0.34 7.55
N ALA A 14 -37.45 1.38 7.17
CA ALA A 14 -38.53 1.33 6.18
C ALA A 14 -38.56 2.66 5.43
N ALA A 15 -37.56 2.85 4.59
CA ALA A 15 -37.59 3.81 3.49
C ALA A 15 -36.76 3.19 2.37
N LEU A 16 -37.34 3.11 1.18
CA LEU A 16 -36.86 2.43 -0.04
C LEU A 16 -37.23 0.95 -0.12
N GLY A 17 -38.53 0.73 -0.30
CA GLY A 17 -39.08 -0.57 -0.63
C GLY A 17 -38.94 -0.93 -2.11
N ILE A 18 -38.99 -2.26 -2.33
CA ILE A 18 -39.68 -2.99 -3.41
C ILE A 18 -39.03 -2.83 -4.79
N GLY A 19 -38.77 -3.84 -5.62
CA GLY A 19 -39.04 -5.29 -5.72
C GLY A 19 -38.35 -5.71 -7.04
N GLY A 20 -37.80 -6.91 -7.20
CA GLY A 20 -38.52 -8.08 -7.68
C GLY A 20 -38.67 -8.07 -9.21
N GLU A 21 -37.98 -9.00 -9.90
CA GLU A 21 -38.39 -9.81 -11.07
C GLU A 21 -37.27 -10.06 -12.10
N GLU A 22 -37.08 -11.35 -12.37
CA GLU A 22 -36.39 -11.93 -13.52
C GLU A 22 -37.27 -11.71 -14.76
N GLU A 23 -36.70 -11.27 -15.89
CA GLU A 23 -37.38 -11.44 -17.18
C GLU A 23 -36.37 -11.68 -18.33
N GLU A 24 -36.79 -12.59 -19.19
CA GLU A 24 -36.09 -13.23 -20.30
C GLU A 24 -35.73 -12.29 -21.45
N ALA A 25 -34.72 -12.72 -22.21
CA ALA A 25 -34.33 -12.14 -23.48
C ALA A 25 -35.41 -12.31 -24.56
N THR A 26 -35.64 -11.26 -25.35
CA THR A 26 -36.05 -11.37 -26.76
C THR A 26 -35.33 -10.31 -27.59
N PRO A 27 -34.94 -10.63 -28.84
CA PRO A 27 -34.07 -9.79 -29.65
C PRO A 27 -34.87 -8.72 -30.38
N GLN A 28 -34.41 -7.48 -30.32
CA GLN A 28 -34.97 -6.37 -31.08
C GLN A 28 -34.05 -6.08 -32.27
N GLU A 29 -34.50 -6.47 -33.46
CA GLU A 29 -34.04 -5.90 -34.72
C GLU A 29 -34.42 -4.42 -34.76
N SER A 30 -33.42 -3.57 -34.95
CA SER A 30 -33.63 -2.21 -35.45
C SER A 30 -32.58 -1.93 -36.51
N ASP A 31 -33.02 -2.06 -37.76
CA ASP A 31 -32.47 -1.40 -38.93
C ASP A 31 -32.38 0.11 -38.65
N GLU A 32 -31.18 0.63 -38.46
CA GLU A 32 -30.87 2.04 -38.72
C GLU A 32 -29.52 2.14 -39.43
N ALA A 33 -29.62 2.32 -40.74
CA ALA A 33 -28.53 2.69 -41.63
C ALA A 33 -27.96 4.05 -41.19
N THR A 34 -26.94 4.01 -40.32
CA THR A 34 -26.13 5.18 -40.00
C THR A 34 -25.03 5.33 -41.04
N THR A 35 -25.10 6.44 -41.75
CA THR A 35 -24.17 6.94 -42.74
C THR A 35 -22.74 7.03 -42.16
N ARG A 36 -21.81 6.28 -42.76
CA ARG A 36 -20.36 6.35 -42.48
C ARG A 36 -19.80 7.72 -42.88
N GLY A 37 -19.41 8.51 -41.89
CA GLY A 37 -18.44 9.59 -42.07
C GLY A 37 -17.01 9.05 -42.01
N PRO A 38 -16.04 9.63 -42.74
CA PRO A 38 -14.64 9.21 -42.67
C PRO A 38 -13.97 9.91 -41.48
N ASP A 39 -13.96 9.29 -40.30
CA ASP A 39 -12.93 9.50 -39.25
C ASP A 39 -13.12 8.69 -37.94
N THR A 40 -13.94 7.64 -37.92
CA THR A 40 -13.96 6.74 -36.75
C THR A 40 -12.94 5.63 -36.94
N GLN A 41 -11.76 5.78 -36.32
CA GLN A 41 -10.79 4.71 -36.17
C GLN A 41 -11.46 3.46 -35.57
N PRO A 42 -11.16 2.25 -36.07
CA PRO A 42 -11.76 1.02 -35.57
C PRO A 42 -11.28 0.74 -34.14
N THR A 43 -12.21 0.70 -33.19
CA THR A 43 -11.96 0.11 -31.87
C THR A 43 -11.95 -1.42 -32.01
N VAL A 44 -10.85 -2.06 -31.61
CA VAL A 44 -10.74 -3.53 -31.59
C VAL A 44 -10.78 -4.00 -30.14
N ASP A 45 -11.85 -4.70 -29.76
CA ASP A 45 -11.96 -5.35 -28.45
C ASP A 45 -11.24 -6.71 -28.49
N LEU A 46 -10.12 -6.83 -27.77
CA LEU A 46 -9.37 -8.08 -27.60
C LEU A 46 -9.65 -8.67 -26.21
N PRO A 47 -10.56 -9.64 -26.05
CA PRO A 47 -10.70 -10.35 -24.79
C PRO A 47 -9.50 -11.28 -24.60
N PHE A 48 -8.76 -11.09 -23.51
CA PHE A 48 -7.82 -12.10 -23.02
C PHE A 48 -7.98 -12.24 -21.50
N SER A 49 -7.91 -13.48 -21.03
CA SER A 49 -7.93 -13.84 -19.62
C SER A 49 -6.63 -14.58 -19.32
N MET A 50 -5.90 -14.13 -18.32
CA MET A 50 -4.79 -14.87 -17.73
C MET A 50 -4.91 -14.79 -16.20
N ASP A 51 -4.74 -15.94 -15.56
CA ASP A 51 -4.97 -16.15 -14.13
C ASP A 51 -4.24 -15.11 -13.26
N ASP A 52 -5.00 -14.38 -12.43
CA ASP A 52 -4.53 -13.61 -11.26
C ASP A 52 -3.43 -12.54 -11.47
N GLU A 53 -3.24 -12.02 -12.68
CA GLU A 53 -2.32 -10.91 -12.98
C GLU A 53 -3.04 -9.75 -13.70
N SER A 54 -2.85 -8.52 -13.19
CA SER A 54 -3.36 -7.30 -13.82
C SER A 54 -2.42 -6.88 -14.94
N HIS A 55 -2.92 -6.74 -16.16
CA HIS A 55 -2.17 -6.17 -17.28
C HIS A 55 -2.81 -4.85 -17.70
N THR A 56 -1.97 -3.84 -17.96
CA THR A 56 -2.43 -2.60 -18.58
C THR A 56 -1.95 -2.61 -20.02
N ILE A 57 -2.89 -2.68 -20.97
CA ILE A 57 -2.62 -2.40 -22.38
C ILE A 57 -2.82 -0.90 -22.56
N THR A 58 -1.78 -0.21 -23.02
CA THR A 58 -1.91 1.17 -23.51
C THR A 58 -1.78 1.14 -25.03
N LEU A 59 -2.82 1.62 -25.72
CA LEU A 59 -2.82 1.81 -27.16
C LEU A 59 -2.52 3.28 -27.43
N ALA A 60 -1.39 3.57 -28.07
CA ALA A 60 -1.04 4.92 -28.50
C ALA A 60 -1.04 4.98 -30.04
N PRO A 61 -1.78 5.93 -30.65
CA PRO A 61 -1.69 6.13 -32.09
C PRO A 61 -0.33 6.76 -32.42
N THR A 62 0.31 6.24 -33.46
CA THR A 62 1.49 6.88 -34.07
C THR A 62 1.06 7.80 -35.20
N ASP A 63 1.92 8.76 -35.56
CA ASP A 63 1.66 9.75 -36.61
C ASP A 63 1.45 9.11 -38.01
N ASP A 64 1.87 7.86 -38.18
CA ASP A 64 1.75 7.09 -39.44
C ASP A 64 0.50 6.17 -39.49
N GLY A 65 -0.35 6.22 -38.47
CA GLY A 65 -1.59 5.43 -38.42
C GLY A 65 -1.44 4.00 -37.87
N ASP A 66 -0.23 3.62 -37.44
CA ASP A 66 0.02 2.38 -36.72
C ASP A 66 -0.31 2.53 -35.23
N ILE A 67 -0.80 1.45 -34.60
CA ILE A 67 -1.05 1.39 -33.15
C ILE A 67 0.15 0.72 -32.50
N GLU A 68 0.88 1.45 -31.66
CA GLU A 68 1.86 0.83 -30.78
C GLU A 68 1.14 0.19 -29.59
N VAL A 69 1.30 -1.13 -29.46
CA VAL A 69 0.76 -1.91 -28.35
C VAL A 69 1.86 -2.09 -27.31
N PHE A 70 1.77 -1.34 -26.22
CA PHE A 70 2.65 -1.53 -25.07
C PHE A 70 2.03 -2.56 -24.12
N MET A 71 2.59 -3.77 -24.09
CA MET A 71 2.32 -4.76 -23.05
C MET A 71 3.32 -4.59 -21.91
N ALA A 72 2.98 -3.78 -20.91
CA ALA A 72 3.71 -3.78 -19.66
C ALA A 72 3.15 -4.89 -18.77
N SER A 73 3.81 -6.06 -18.76
CA SER A 73 3.67 -6.97 -17.62
C SER A 73 4.03 -6.19 -16.36
N ASP A 74 3.19 -6.26 -15.33
CA ASP A 74 3.42 -5.60 -14.04
C ASP A 74 4.91 -5.70 -13.67
N ARG A 75 5.58 -4.56 -13.43
CA ARG A 75 7.00 -4.52 -13.04
C ARG A 75 7.16 -5.14 -11.66
N LYS A 76 7.15 -6.47 -11.59
CA LYS A 76 7.16 -7.28 -10.37
C LYS A 76 8.25 -8.33 -10.50
N LEU A 77 9.01 -8.52 -9.43
CA LEU A 77 9.98 -9.60 -9.36
C LEU A 77 9.27 -10.96 -9.24
N PRO A 78 9.89 -12.06 -9.69
CA PRO A 78 9.38 -13.40 -9.43
C PRO A 78 9.21 -13.62 -7.93
N LEU A 79 8.21 -14.43 -7.57
CA LEU A 79 7.89 -14.79 -6.19
C LEU A 79 7.52 -13.61 -5.26
N TRP A 80 7.16 -12.44 -5.80
CA TRP A 80 6.83 -11.27 -4.98
C TRP A 80 5.65 -11.52 -4.02
N LYS A 81 4.63 -12.29 -4.42
CA LYS A 81 3.49 -12.67 -3.55
C LYS A 81 3.98 -13.47 -2.34
N GLN A 82 4.85 -14.47 -2.57
CA GLN A 82 5.41 -15.30 -1.51
C GLN A 82 6.35 -14.50 -0.59
N PHE A 83 7.17 -13.60 -1.16
CA PHE A 83 7.98 -12.66 -0.38
C PHE A 83 7.10 -11.78 0.52
N ARG A 84 6.02 -11.21 -0.03
CA ARG A 84 5.05 -10.42 0.73
C ARG A 84 4.44 -11.21 1.88
N THR A 85 4.06 -12.47 1.65
CA THR A 85 3.53 -13.36 2.70
C THR A 85 4.57 -13.62 3.78
N ALA A 86 5.80 -14.00 3.39
CA ALA A 86 6.87 -14.28 4.36
C ALA A 86 7.19 -13.06 5.24
N HIS A 87 7.31 -11.87 4.64
CA HIS A 87 7.48 -10.62 5.39
C HIS A 87 6.27 -10.32 6.30
N THR A 88 5.05 -10.51 5.79
CA THR A 88 3.82 -10.30 6.56
C THR A 88 3.76 -11.20 7.79
N ASN A 89 4.22 -12.45 7.68
CA ASN A 89 4.26 -13.38 8.80
C ASN A 89 5.23 -12.91 9.89
N LEU A 90 6.38 -12.33 9.51
CA LEU A 90 7.30 -11.72 10.48
C LEU A 90 6.66 -10.52 11.20
N ASP A 91 5.96 -9.64 10.47
CA ASP A 91 5.26 -8.51 11.08
C ASP A 91 4.16 -8.96 12.05
N ASN A 92 3.38 -9.97 11.65
CA ASN A 92 2.35 -10.60 12.48
C ASN A 92 2.95 -11.18 13.76
N LEU A 93 4.04 -11.94 13.63
CA LEU A 93 4.73 -12.58 14.74
C LEU A 93 5.29 -11.55 15.72
N ARG A 94 5.98 -10.53 15.20
CA ARG A 94 6.49 -9.41 16.01
C ARG A 94 5.36 -8.74 16.80
N ARG A 95 4.20 -8.52 16.16
CA ARG A 95 3.05 -7.91 16.83
C ARG A 95 2.42 -8.81 17.87
N TYR A 96 2.28 -10.10 17.57
CA TYR A 96 1.74 -11.08 18.50
C TYR A 96 2.60 -11.17 19.76
N ILE A 97 3.92 -11.29 19.62
CA ILE A 97 4.83 -11.40 20.77
C ILE A 97 4.80 -10.14 21.64
N ASN A 98 4.79 -8.96 21.03
CA ASN A 98 4.66 -7.71 21.78
C ASN A 98 3.30 -7.56 22.50
N SER A 99 2.30 -8.38 22.15
CA SER A 99 0.99 -8.41 22.81
C SER A 99 0.89 -9.39 23.98
N ILE A 100 1.86 -10.29 24.16
CA ILE A 100 1.93 -11.18 25.32
C ILE A 100 1.93 -10.31 26.59
N GLU A 101 1.26 -10.70 27.67
CA GLU A 101 1.21 -9.85 28.88
C GLU A 101 2.40 -10.09 29.82
N ASP A 102 2.96 -11.30 29.77
CA ASP A 102 4.12 -11.70 30.56
C ASP A 102 5.40 -10.98 30.08
N GLU A 103 5.92 -10.08 30.93
CA GLU A 103 7.11 -9.29 30.63
C GLU A 103 8.40 -10.13 30.67
N ASP A 104 8.47 -11.19 31.49
CA ASP A 104 9.64 -12.07 31.54
C ASP A 104 9.76 -12.86 30.22
N VAL A 105 8.62 -13.31 29.68
CA VAL A 105 8.58 -13.96 28.36
C VAL A 105 9.00 -12.99 27.25
N LYS A 106 8.58 -11.72 27.30
CA LYS A 106 9.01 -10.70 26.33
C LYS A 106 10.50 -10.43 26.42
N GLU A 107 11.03 -10.28 27.63
CA GLU A 107 12.45 -10.02 27.84
C GLU A 107 13.29 -11.18 27.30
N LEU A 108 12.94 -12.42 27.66
CA LEU A 108 13.58 -13.62 27.14
C LEU A 108 13.51 -13.70 25.60
N PHE A 109 12.36 -13.37 25.01
CA PHE A 109 12.24 -13.31 23.56
C PHE A 109 13.15 -12.25 22.94
N ARG A 110 13.20 -11.04 23.53
CA ARG A 110 14.05 -9.95 23.04
C ARG A 110 15.52 -10.30 23.13
N GLU A 111 15.95 -10.99 24.18
CA GLU A 111 17.32 -11.48 24.32
C GLU A 111 17.69 -12.48 23.21
N GLU A 112 16.80 -13.41 22.87
CA GLU A 112 17.12 -14.48 21.90
C GLU A 112 16.90 -14.05 20.43
N PHE A 113 15.90 -13.19 20.17
CA PHE A 113 15.45 -12.87 18.80
C PHE A 113 15.28 -11.38 18.51
N GLY A 114 15.45 -10.47 19.47
CA GLY A 114 15.17 -9.04 19.31
C GLY A 114 15.84 -8.42 18.07
N ASP A 115 17.17 -8.59 17.97
CA ASP A 115 17.93 -8.09 16.82
C ASP A 115 17.47 -8.72 15.51
N ALA A 116 17.17 -10.03 15.50
CA ALA A 116 16.78 -10.74 14.29
C ALA A 116 15.38 -10.34 13.81
N ILE A 117 14.41 -10.20 14.71
CA ILE A 117 13.03 -9.86 14.37
C ILE A 117 12.90 -8.40 13.91
N ASP A 118 13.77 -7.51 14.41
CA ASP A 118 13.76 -6.10 14.04
C ASP A 118 14.59 -5.80 12.78
N SER A 119 15.72 -6.48 12.59
CA SER A 119 16.61 -6.21 11.45
C SER A 119 16.25 -6.99 10.18
N LEU A 120 15.80 -8.25 10.29
CA LEU A 120 15.57 -9.10 9.11
C LEU A 120 14.50 -8.54 8.16
N PRO A 121 13.30 -8.10 8.61
CA PRO A 121 12.29 -7.55 7.70
C PRO A 121 12.80 -6.31 6.95
N ALA A 122 13.54 -5.43 7.64
CA ALA A 122 14.13 -4.24 7.04
C ALA A 122 15.17 -4.61 5.97
N ASN A 123 16.11 -5.51 6.30
CA ASN A 123 17.14 -6.00 5.39
C ASN A 123 16.53 -6.69 4.16
N MET A 124 15.49 -7.51 4.35
CA MET A 124 14.78 -8.17 3.25
C MET A 124 14.18 -7.16 2.28
N VAL A 125 13.56 -6.08 2.78
CA VAL A 125 13.00 -5.02 1.92
C VAL A 125 14.10 -4.28 1.16
N ASP A 126 15.24 -3.98 1.81
CA ASP A 126 16.36 -3.30 1.15
C ASP A 126 17.01 -4.17 0.08
N GLU A 127 17.22 -5.46 0.34
CA GLU A 127 17.71 -6.43 -0.64
C GLU A 127 16.71 -6.60 -1.79
N PHE A 128 15.42 -6.76 -1.50
CA PHE A 128 14.38 -6.84 -2.54
C PHE A 128 14.36 -5.59 -3.42
N LYS A 129 14.49 -4.40 -2.82
CA LYS A 129 14.54 -3.12 -3.53
C LYS A 129 15.79 -2.99 -4.40
N ALA A 130 16.93 -3.52 -3.95
CA ALA A 130 18.16 -3.58 -4.74
C ALA A 130 18.00 -4.49 -5.96
N LEU A 131 17.42 -5.69 -5.78
CA LEU A 131 17.06 -6.57 -6.88
C LEU A 131 16.10 -5.87 -7.84
N TYR A 132 15.05 -5.23 -7.33
CA TYR A 132 14.06 -4.55 -8.15
C TYR A 132 14.72 -3.51 -9.05
N ARG A 133 15.62 -2.67 -8.51
CA ARG A 133 16.33 -1.65 -9.29
C ARG A 133 17.29 -2.23 -10.33
N THR A 134 17.82 -3.42 -10.08
CA THR A 134 18.71 -4.13 -11.02
C THR A 134 17.94 -4.59 -12.26
N TYR A 135 16.76 -5.18 -12.05
CA TYR A 135 15.93 -5.71 -13.14
C TYR A 135 14.98 -4.69 -13.75
N PHE A 136 14.66 -3.62 -13.02
CA PHE A 136 13.79 -2.53 -13.46
C PHE A 136 14.51 -1.18 -13.29
N PRO A 137 15.57 -0.91 -14.08
CA PRO A 137 16.24 0.39 -14.06
C PRO A 137 15.27 1.50 -14.50
N LYS A 138 15.63 2.75 -14.13
CA LYS A 138 14.83 3.93 -14.48
C LYS A 138 15.02 4.37 -15.94
N ASP A 139 16.11 3.97 -16.56
CA ASP A 139 16.46 4.37 -17.92
C ASP A 139 15.78 3.40 -18.90
N GLU A 140 14.94 3.96 -19.77
CA GLU A 140 14.09 3.22 -20.70
C GLU A 140 14.93 2.62 -21.85
N GLY A 141 14.62 1.38 -22.23
CA GLY A 141 15.23 0.73 -23.41
C GLY A 141 15.49 -0.76 -23.29
N HIS A 142 15.26 -1.38 -22.14
CA HIS A 142 15.42 -2.83 -21.95
C HIS A 142 14.10 -3.46 -21.53
N THR A 143 13.68 -4.51 -22.25
CA THR A 143 12.62 -5.41 -21.78
C THR A 143 13.13 -6.09 -20.50
N PRO A 144 12.50 -5.86 -19.34
CA PRO A 144 12.94 -6.48 -18.10
C PRO A 144 12.80 -8.00 -18.19
N ASP A 145 13.88 -8.74 -17.96
CA ASP A 145 13.81 -10.17 -17.65
C ASP A 145 14.13 -10.39 -16.16
N PRO A 146 13.12 -10.36 -15.28
CA PRO A 146 13.34 -10.52 -13.85
C PRO A 146 13.51 -12.00 -13.45
N SER A 147 13.50 -12.96 -14.39
CA SER A 147 13.57 -14.40 -14.07
C SER A 147 14.86 -14.76 -13.31
N GLY A 148 15.95 -14.07 -13.62
CA GLY A 148 17.24 -14.19 -12.93
C GLY A 148 17.18 -13.84 -11.44
N ALA A 149 16.20 -13.05 -11.00
CA ALA A 149 16.04 -12.68 -9.59
C ALA A 149 15.43 -13.79 -8.72
N LYS A 150 14.89 -14.85 -9.33
CA LYS A 150 14.12 -15.89 -8.63
C LYS A 150 14.93 -16.57 -7.50
N PRO A 151 16.20 -16.97 -7.68
CA PRO A 151 17.00 -17.55 -6.61
C PRO A 151 17.23 -16.58 -5.44
N ASP A 152 17.45 -15.30 -5.73
CA ASP A 152 17.68 -14.28 -4.71
C ASP A 152 16.41 -13.99 -3.90
N VAL A 153 15.25 -13.84 -4.57
CA VAL A 153 13.97 -13.68 -3.87
C VAL A 153 13.63 -14.93 -3.06
N ARG A 154 13.94 -16.13 -3.58
CA ARG A 154 13.77 -17.40 -2.84
C ARG A 154 14.61 -17.42 -1.56
N ARG A 155 15.88 -16.99 -1.63
CA ARG A 155 16.77 -16.90 -0.45
C ARG A 155 16.17 -15.98 0.62
N LEU A 156 15.65 -14.81 0.23
CA LEU A 156 15.00 -13.88 1.16
C LEU A 156 13.81 -14.55 1.87
N ILE A 157 12.97 -15.27 1.13
CA ILE A 157 11.83 -16.02 1.67
C ILE A 157 12.30 -17.09 2.66
N THR A 158 13.30 -17.88 2.29
CA THR A 158 13.84 -18.95 3.15
C THR A 158 14.43 -18.40 4.46
N ASN A 159 15.09 -17.25 4.44
CA ASN A 159 15.59 -16.62 5.66
C ASN A 159 14.45 -16.25 6.63
N ALA A 160 13.34 -15.72 6.11
CA ALA A 160 12.16 -15.42 6.91
C ALA A 160 11.52 -16.71 7.47
N GLU A 161 11.35 -17.74 6.64
CA GLU A 161 10.81 -19.04 7.05
C GLU A 161 11.64 -19.69 8.15
N GLN A 162 12.97 -19.61 8.05
CA GLN A 162 13.89 -20.12 9.07
C GLN A 162 13.77 -19.35 10.40
N LEU A 163 13.65 -18.02 10.36
CA LEU A 163 13.44 -17.23 11.59
C LEU A 163 12.11 -17.59 12.24
N VAL A 164 11.03 -17.67 11.46
CA VAL A 164 9.72 -18.12 11.96
C VAL A 164 9.86 -19.49 12.60
N ALA A 165 10.43 -20.49 11.91
CA ALA A 165 10.58 -21.84 12.44
C ALA A 165 11.37 -21.89 13.76
N ARG A 166 12.42 -21.06 13.91
CA ARG A 166 13.18 -20.94 15.17
C ARG A 166 12.32 -20.37 16.29
N ILE A 167 11.52 -19.36 16.01
CA ILE A 167 10.61 -18.76 17.01
C ILE A 167 9.51 -19.74 17.42
N LYS A 168 8.99 -20.55 16.48
CA LYS A 168 8.04 -21.63 16.79
C LYS A 168 8.67 -22.66 17.75
N ALA A 169 9.87 -23.14 17.42
CA ALA A 169 10.58 -24.11 18.26
C ALA A 169 10.93 -23.53 19.65
N TRP A 170 11.16 -22.22 19.75
CA TRP A 170 11.30 -21.52 21.01
C TRP A 170 9.98 -21.50 21.80
N GLY A 171 8.87 -21.14 21.14
CA GLY A 171 7.54 -21.14 21.76
C GLY A 171 7.14 -22.52 22.29
N ASP A 172 7.41 -23.59 21.54
CA ASP A 172 7.23 -24.97 21.98
C ASP A 172 8.07 -25.32 23.21
N ARG A 173 9.35 -24.90 23.24
CA ARG A 173 10.26 -25.18 24.36
C ARG A 173 9.80 -24.55 25.67
N TYR A 174 9.31 -23.31 25.61
CA TYR A 174 8.91 -22.54 26.79
C TYR A 174 7.41 -22.63 27.09
N GLY A 175 6.63 -23.35 26.27
CA GLY A 175 5.18 -23.51 26.45
C GLY A 175 4.42 -22.19 26.30
N ILE A 176 4.84 -21.34 25.36
CA ILE A 176 4.20 -20.04 25.16
C ILE A 176 2.90 -20.23 24.38
N ASP A 177 1.78 -19.93 25.03
CA ASP A 177 0.45 -20.01 24.42
C ASP A 177 0.41 -19.28 23.08
N GLY A 178 -0.14 -19.94 22.05
CA GLY A 178 -0.24 -19.42 20.69
C GLY A 178 1.07 -19.42 19.87
N LEU A 179 2.22 -19.72 20.50
CA LEU A 179 3.47 -20.09 19.83
C LEU A 179 3.88 -21.55 20.08
N SER A 180 2.99 -22.34 20.68
CA SER A 180 3.19 -23.78 20.87
C SER A 180 2.13 -24.60 20.13
N GLY A 181 2.53 -25.73 19.54
CA GLY A 181 1.60 -26.70 18.95
C GLY A 181 1.18 -26.41 17.49
N PRO A 182 0.21 -27.18 16.95
CA PRO A 182 -0.08 -27.22 15.51
C PRO A 182 -0.77 -25.96 14.94
N ASP A 183 -1.44 -25.16 15.77
CA ASP A 183 -2.29 -24.03 15.33
C ASP A 183 -1.57 -22.67 15.36
N ILE A 184 -0.24 -22.69 15.45
CA ILE A 184 0.61 -21.50 15.51
C ILE A 184 0.49 -20.61 14.27
N ASP A 185 0.37 -21.21 13.09
CA ASP A 185 0.23 -20.46 11.84
C ASP A 185 -1.11 -19.72 11.80
N GLU A 186 -2.18 -20.33 12.28
CA GLU A 186 -3.49 -19.67 12.40
C GLU A 186 -3.44 -18.55 13.45
N THR A 187 -2.80 -18.79 14.59
CA THR A 187 -2.69 -17.79 15.65
C THR A 187 -1.90 -16.56 15.20
N ILE A 188 -0.73 -16.76 14.59
CA ILE A 188 0.11 -15.67 14.05
C ILE A 188 -0.66 -14.95 12.93
N ASN A 189 -1.24 -15.67 11.99
CA ASN A 189 -1.87 -15.06 10.82
C ASN A 189 -3.17 -14.33 11.14
N THR A 190 -3.93 -14.79 12.12
CA THR A 190 -5.19 -14.15 12.52
C THR A 190 -4.94 -13.07 13.57
N LYS A 191 -4.47 -13.45 14.77
CA LYS A 191 -4.30 -12.50 15.88
C LYS A 191 -3.21 -11.47 15.57
N GLY A 192 -2.08 -11.91 15.03
CA GLY A 192 -0.99 -11.00 14.62
C GLY A 192 -1.43 -10.01 13.53
N HIS A 193 -2.28 -10.44 12.59
CA HIS A 193 -2.84 -9.55 11.58
C HIS A 193 -3.79 -8.52 12.18
N GLU A 194 -4.70 -8.94 13.05
CA GLU A 194 -5.65 -8.05 13.72
C GLU A 194 -4.92 -7.00 14.58
N LEU A 195 -3.92 -7.43 15.35
CA LEU A 195 -3.06 -6.55 16.14
C LEU A 195 -2.32 -5.54 15.27
N TRP A 196 -1.71 -5.99 14.17
CA TRP A 196 -1.06 -5.09 13.21
C TRP A 196 -2.06 -4.11 12.60
N LYS A 197 -3.22 -4.59 12.15
CA LYS A 197 -4.24 -3.77 11.48
C LYS A 197 -4.77 -2.70 12.43
N ALA A 198 -5.06 -3.06 13.68
CA ALA A 198 -5.48 -2.11 14.71
C ALA A 198 -4.40 -1.06 14.99
N ALA A 199 -3.13 -1.47 15.10
CA ALA A 199 -2.02 -0.56 15.34
C ALA A 199 -1.78 0.41 14.16
N TRP A 200 -1.83 -0.09 12.92
CA TRP A 200 -1.76 0.73 11.73
C TRP A 200 -2.91 1.74 11.68
N GLU A 201 -4.15 1.28 11.88
CA GLU A 201 -5.34 2.15 11.83
C GLU A 201 -5.29 3.23 12.91
N GLN A 202 -4.87 2.89 14.13
CA GLN A 202 -4.68 3.85 15.20
C GLN A 202 -3.64 4.93 14.82
N LYS A 203 -2.47 4.53 14.29
CA LYS A 203 -1.44 5.46 13.83
C LYS A 203 -1.94 6.32 12.67
N ARG A 204 -2.62 5.72 11.70
CA ARG A 204 -3.22 6.42 10.55
C ARG A 204 -4.20 7.49 10.99
N LEU A 205 -5.09 7.18 11.93
CA LEU A 205 -6.07 8.13 12.47
C LEU A 205 -5.42 9.27 13.25
N ARG A 206 -4.40 8.98 14.05
CA ARG A 206 -3.63 10.03 14.76
C ARG A 206 -2.93 10.98 13.78
N ILE A 207 -2.27 10.43 12.76
CA ILE A 207 -1.64 11.22 11.69
C ILE A 207 -2.68 12.05 10.94
N ALA A 208 -3.84 11.46 10.60
CA ALA A 208 -4.96 12.17 9.99
C ALA A 208 -5.42 13.35 10.86
N GLY A 209 -5.54 13.16 12.17
CA GLY A 209 -5.94 14.18 13.14
C GLY A 209 -4.92 15.31 13.28
N ILE A 210 -3.63 15.05 13.06
CA ILE A 210 -2.60 16.10 12.97
C ILE A 210 -2.74 16.87 11.67
N ILE A 211 -2.68 16.15 10.53
CA ILE A 211 -2.68 16.74 9.19
C ILE A 211 -3.95 17.55 8.94
N GLY A 212 -5.10 17.05 9.39
CA GLY A 212 -6.40 17.70 9.20
C GLY A 212 -6.55 19.07 9.87
N ARG A 213 -5.61 19.48 10.74
CA ARG A 213 -5.57 20.84 11.31
C ARG A 213 -4.95 21.88 10.39
N TYR A 214 -4.33 21.46 9.31
CA TYR A 214 -3.50 22.31 8.47
C TYR A 214 -4.10 22.53 7.08
N SER A 215 -3.89 23.75 6.57
CA SER A 215 -4.26 24.13 5.21
C SER A 215 -3.18 25.01 4.59
N TYR A 216 -3.12 25.00 3.27
CA TYR A 216 -2.29 25.85 2.44
C TYR A 216 -3.19 26.76 1.59
N LYS A 217 -3.26 28.05 1.94
CA LYS A 217 -4.10 29.03 1.21
C LYS A 217 -5.56 28.56 1.05
N GLY A 218 -6.12 27.97 2.10
CA GLY A 218 -7.48 27.42 2.11
C GLY A 218 -7.61 25.99 1.58
N ALA A 219 -6.61 25.44 0.89
CA ALA A 219 -6.60 24.05 0.47
C ALA A 219 -6.16 23.12 1.63
N PRO A 220 -6.87 22.03 1.93
CA PRO A 220 -6.49 21.13 3.03
C PRO A 220 -5.20 20.38 2.71
N VAL A 221 -4.40 20.10 3.75
CA VAL A 221 -3.30 19.14 3.64
C VAL A 221 -3.88 17.72 3.64
N MET A 222 -3.40 16.90 2.71
CA MET A 222 -3.85 15.52 2.51
C MET A 222 -2.67 14.57 2.70
N MET A 223 -2.94 13.34 3.14
CA MET A 223 -1.94 12.28 3.23
C MET A 223 -2.12 11.27 2.10
N ARG A 224 -1.05 10.62 1.65
CA ARG A 224 -1.07 9.49 0.71
C ARG A 224 -0.03 8.44 1.11
N GLY A 225 0.20 7.48 0.21
CA GLY A 225 1.28 6.51 0.35
C GLY A 225 0.96 5.42 1.37
N SER A 226 2.01 4.82 1.94
CA SER A 226 1.87 3.62 2.78
C SER A 226 1.17 3.87 4.10
N VAL A 227 1.27 5.08 4.66
CA VAL A 227 0.51 5.46 5.87
C VAL A 227 -0.99 5.39 5.57
N ALA A 228 -1.41 5.92 4.42
CA ALA A 228 -2.82 5.94 4.02
C ALA A 228 -3.37 4.55 3.66
N LYS A 229 -2.56 3.72 3.00
CA LYS A 229 -3.00 2.42 2.43
C LYS A 229 -2.70 1.21 3.30
N GLY A 230 -1.80 1.32 4.27
CA GLY A 230 -1.30 0.20 5.08
C GLY A 230 -0.32 -0.72 4.34
N ILE A 231 -0.05 -0.45 3.05
CA ILE A 231 0.85 -1.22 2.20
C ILE A 231 1.84 -0.31 1.48
N ARG A 232 3.04 -0.82 1.26
CA ARG A 232 4.14 -0.16 0.53
C ARG A 232 3.98 -0.34 -0.98
N SER A 233 4.81 0.35 -1.75
CA SER A 233 4.84 0.28 -3.23
C SER A 233 5.44 -1.04 -3.76
N ASP A 234 5.31 -1.30 -5.06
CA ASP A 234 5.81 -2.52 -5.73
C ASP A 234 7.33 -2.73 -5.61
N VAL A 235 8.12 -1.65 -5.62
CA VAL A 235 9.58 -1.70 -5.37
C VAL A 235 9.92 -2.25 -3.97
N LYS A 236 8.92 -2.38 -3.10
CA LYS A 236 8.99 -2.97 -1.74
C LYS A 236 8.04 -4.18 -1.62
N ALA A 237 7.71 -4.84 -2.73
CA ALA A 237 6.85 -6.01 -2.85
C ALA A 237 5.44 -5.86 -2.25
N GLN A 238 4.93 -4.63 -2.12
CA GLN A 238 3.66 -4.37 -1.43
C GLN A 238 3.62 -4.92 0.01
N THR A 239 4.78 -4.97 0.67
CA THR A 239 4.89 -5.29 2.10
C THR A 239 4.08 -4.30 2.94
N ARG A 240 3.77 -4.69 4.17
CA ARG A 240 2.98 -3.87 5.08
C ARG A 240 3.69 -2.57 5.45
N PHE A 241 2.89 -1.60 5.86
CA PHE A 241 3.36 -0.40 6.52
C PHE A 241 4.16 -0.75 7.77
N ASP A 242 5.36 -0.20 7.87
CA ASP A 242 6.20 -0.29 9.06
C ASP A 242 5.97 0.92 9.95
N GLU A 243 5.12 0.70 10.91
CA GLU A 243 4.78 1.51 12.07
C GLU A 243 5.95 1.99 12.95
N THR A 244 7.16 1.46 12.80
CA THR A 244 8.36 1.89 13.54
C THR A 244 9.34 2.71 12.69
N ALA A 245 9.21 2.64 11.36
CA ALA A 245 10.07 3.36 10.44
C ALA A 245 9.29 3.83 9.20
N PHE A 246 8.83 5.07 9.25
CA PHE A 246 8.07 5.69 8.17
C PHE A 246 8.21 7.21 8.15
N ASP A 247 8.14 7.77 6.95
CA ASP A 247 7.78 9.14 6.67
C ASP A 247 6.29 9.25 6.27
N VAL A 248 5.74 10.45 6.31
CA VAL A 248 4.38 10.72 5.86
C VAL A 248 4.41 11.49 4.54
N ASP A 249 3.93 10.85 3.48
CA ASP A 249 3.70 11.50 2.19
C ASP A 249 2.50 12.45 2.30
N MET A 250 2.76 13.76 2.36
CA MET A 250 1.73 14.79 2.48
C MET A 250 1.71 15.68 1.25
N TYR A 251 0.53 16.11 0.83
CA TYR A 251 0.38 16.99 -0.32
C TYR A 251 -0.75 18.00 -0.14
N VAL A 252 -0.66 19.10 -0.88
CA VAL A 252 -1.74 20.07 -1.06
C VAL A 252 -1.97 20.26 -2.56
N VAL A 253 -3.22 20.42 -2.97
CA VAL A 253 -3.58 20.72 -4.37
C VAL A 253 -3.96 22.18 -4.46
N HIS A 254 -3.14 22.97 -5.16
CA HIS A 254 -3.40 24.39 -5.35
C HIS A 254 -2.84 24.85 -6.71
N GLN A 255 -3.65 24.72 -7.76
CA GLN A 255 -3.25 24.94 -9.15
C GLN A 255 -2.63 26.32 -9.40
N GLU A 256 -3.24 27.39 -8.93
CA GLU A 256 -2.76 28.76 -9.17
C GLU A 256 -1.35 28.98 -8.62
N ASP A 257 -1.11 28.62 -7.36
CA ASP A 257 0.18 28.78 -6.72
C ASP A 257 1.24 27.81 -7.27
N PHE A 258 0.83 26.63 -7.73
CA PHE A 258 1.70 25.72 -8.48
C PHE A 258 2.16 26.39 -9.79
N ASP A 259 1.23 26.90 -10.60
CA ASP A 259 1.52 27.54 -11.88
C ASP A 259 2.36 28.82 -11.69
N LYS A 260 2.13 29.57 -10.61
CA LYS A 260 2.95 30.70 -10.19
C LYS A 260 4.39 30.29 -9.83
N ALA A 261 4.55 29.21 -9.06
CA ALA A 261 5.87 28.69 -8.69
C ALA A 261 6.63 28.17 -9.93
N VAL A 262 5.95 27.48 -10.85
CA VAL A 262 6.54 27.07 -12.14
C VAL A 262 6.99 28.28 -12.95
N SER A 263 6.16 29.32 -13.04
CA SER A 263 6.50 30.57 -13.73
C SER A 263 7.71 31.27 -13.10
N ALA A 264 7.87 31.13 -11.78
CA ALA A 264 9.04 31.58 -11.02
C ALA A 264 10.25 30.64 -11.12
N ARG A 265 10.21 29.63 -11.99
CA ARG A 265 11.28 28.63 -12.22
C ARG A 265 11.60 27.76 -11.00
N VAL A 266 10.62 27.52 -10.13
CA VAL A 266 10.76 26.54 -9.05
C VAL A 266 10.82 25.13 -9.65
N PRO A 267 11.78 24.27 -9.26
CA PRO A 267 11.89 22.92 -9.80
C PRO A 267 10.66 22.06 -9.52
N VAL A 268 10.15 21.40 -10.57
CA VAL A 268 9.10 20.39 -10.48
C VAL A 268 9.72 19.01 -10.57
N GLN A 269 9.43 18.14 -9.62
CA GLN A 269 9.92 16.77 -9.57
C GLN A 269 8.73 15.81 -9.55
N ALA A 270 8.59 14.99 -10.60
CA ALA A 270 7.48 14.04 -10.74
C ALA A 270 6.09 14.67 -10.48
N GLY A 271 5.86 15.87 -11.02
CA GLY A 271 4.61 16.62 -10.87
C GLY A 271 4.42 17.30 -9.50
N LYS A 272 5.46 17.37 -8.67
CA LYS A 272 5.42 17.94 -7.31
C LYS A 272 6.41 19.09 -7.18
N ILE A 273 6.05 20.10 -6.39
CA ILE A 273 6.95 21.14 -5.92
C ILE A 273 7.22 20.90 -4.44
N PHE A 274 8.51 20.74 -4.10
CA PHE A 274 8.94 20.51 -2.73
C PHE A 274 9.08 21.82 -1.95
N PRO A 275 8.90 21.79 -0.62
CA PRO A 275 9.11 22.96 0.22
C PRO A 275 10.54 23.50 0.07
N SER A 276 10.66 24.80 -0.20
CA SER A 276 11.95 25.45 -0.42
C SER A 276 11.88 26.94 -0.10
N ARG A 277 13.02 27.63 -0.12
CA ARG A 277 13.08 29.10 0.06
C ARG A 277 12.31 29.87 -1.02
N GLN A 278 12.08 29.26 -2.18
CA GLN A 278 11.31 29.87 -3.28
C GLN A 278 9.79 29.73 -3.09
N VAL A 279 9.35 28.84 -2.19
CA VAL A 279 7.94 28.66 -1.81
C VAL A 279 7.83 28.73 -0.27
N PRO A 280 8.07 29.90 0.33
CA PRO A 280 8.32 30.04 1.77
C PRO A 280 7.10 29.68 2.63
N GLU A 281 5.89 29.93 2.15
CA GLU A 281 4.66 29.53 2.84
C GLU A 281 4.55 28.00 2.92
N LEU A 282 4.86 27.29 1.83
CA LEU A 282 4.86 25.82 1.80
C LEU A 282 5.95 25.26 2.71
N ALA A 283 7.14 25.88 2.72
CA ALA A 283 8.22 25.51 3.62
C ALA A 283 7.84 25.69 5.10
N THR A 284 7.19 26.81 5.44
CA THR A 284 6.71 27.08 6.80
C THR A 284 5.63 26.09 7.23
N LEU A 285 4.67 25.80 6.34
CA LEU A 285 3.64 24.81 6.58
C LEU A 285 4.26 23.43 6.82
N SER A 286 5.13 22.99 5.92
CA SER A 286 5.81 21.70 6.00
C SER A 286 6.57 21.54 7.31
N ALA A 287 7.34 22.57 7.72
CA ALA A 287 8.09 22.54 8.98
C ALA A 287 7.18 22.45 10.21
N ARG A 288 6.02 23.15 10.22
CA ARG A 288 5.06 23.07 11.32
C ARG A 288 4.44 21.69 11.45
N VAL A 289 3.97 21.11 10.33
CA VAL A 289 3.38 19.77 10.33
C VAL A 289 4.41 18.73 10.75
N GLN A 290 5.63 18.81 10.21
CA GLN A 290 6.75 17.93 10.56
C GLN A 290 7.08 18.00 12.05
N ALA A 291 7.16 19.20 12.64
CA ALA A 291 7.43 19.37 14.06
C ALA A 291 6.36 18.71 14.94
N GLU A 292 5.08 18.80 14.56
CA GLU A 292 4.01 18.11 15.29
C GLU A 292 4.07 16.59 15.14
N LEU A 293 4.39 16.08 13.94
CA LEU A 293 4.58 14.64 13.71
C LEU A 293 5.74 14.09 14.54
N VAL A 294 6.88 14.79 14.58
CA VAL A 294 8.04 14.42 15.40
C VAL A 294 7.68 14.44 16.89
N ARG A 295 6.91 15.42 17.34
CA ARG A 295 6.45 15.50 18.74
C ARG A 295 5.51 14.35 19.11
N GLU A 296 4.59 13.97 18.23
CA GLU A 296 3.64 12.87 18.48
C GLU A 296 4.31 11.49 18.37
N PHE A 297 5.32 11.36 17.50
CA PHE A 297 5.96 10.08 17.20
C PHE A 297 7.50 10.16 17.36
N PRO A 298 8.01 10.45 18.57
CA PRO A 298 9.43 10.69 18.79
C PRO A 298 10.32 9.49 18.45
N ASP A 299 9.80 8.27 18.62
CA ASP A 299 10.55 7.02 18.42
C ASP A 299 10.42 6.45 17.00
N VAL A 300 9.67 7.11 16.11
CA VAL A 300 9.49 6.63 14.73
C VAL A 300 10.65 7.10 13.86
N ARG A 301 11.43 6.15 13.36
CA ARG A 301 12.51 6.45 12.41
C ARG A 301 11.94 7.00 11.10
N GLY A 302 12.57 8.04 10.56
CA GLY A 302 12.16 8.63 9.28
C GLY A 302 11.01 9.62 9.35
N ILE A 303 10.32 9.77 10.50
CA ILE A 303 9.20 10.72 10.64
C ILE A 303 9.64 12.16 10.36
N GLY A 304 10.88 12.49 10.73
CA GLY A 304 11.52 13.77 10.42
C GLY A 304 11.82 13.99 8.94
N GLY A 305 11.60 13.01 8.05
CA GLY A 305 11.65 13.21 6.60
C GLY A 305 10.34 13.69 5.98
N SER A 306 9.26 13.74 6.76
CA SER A 306 7.91 14.07 6.27
C SER A 306 7.84 15.50 5.76
N ALA A 307 7.29 15.69 4.56
CA ALA A 307 7.16 17.00 3.94
C ALA A 307 5.81 17.16 3.23
N VAL A 308 5.26 18.37 3.27
CA VAL A 308 4.08 18.75 2.49
C VAL A 308 4.53 19.25 1.13
N VAL A 309 4.15 18.55 0.07
CA VAL A 309 4.44 18.97 -1.32
C VAL A 309 3.25 19.69 -1.95
N LEU A 310 3.54 20.58 -2.89
CA LEU A 310 2.53 21.28 -3.68
C LEU A 310 2.31 20.56 -5.01
N ASN A 311 1.06 20.24 -5.30
CA ASN A 311 0.62 19.59 -6.54
C ASN A 311 -0.33 20.50 -7.33
N ARG A 312 -0.25 20.40 -8.66
CA ARG A 312 -1.19 21.07 -9.57
C ARG A 312 -2.58 20.44 -9.51
N THR A 313 -2.61 19.11 -9.54
CA THR A 313 -3.82 18.28 -9.51
C THR A 313 -3.69 17.17 -8.46
N PRO A 314 -4.80 16.55 -8.02
CA PRO A 314 -4.72 15.41 -7.12
C PRO A 314 -3.83 14.31 -7.70
N PRO A 315 -2.92 13.71 -6.91
CA PRO A 315 -2.11 12.61 -7.39
C PRO A 315 -2.99 11.40 -7.74
N PRO A 316 -2.56 10.55 -8.70
CA PRO A 316 -3.26 9.31 -9.00
C PRO A 316 -3.39 8.45 -7.74
N ARG A 317 -4.56 7.80 -7.62
CA ARG A 317 -4.97 7.03 -6.45
C ARG A 317 -4.09 5.80 -6.22
#